data_AF-A0A8X7XV74-F1
#
_entry.id   AF-A0A8X7XV74-F1
#
_cell.length_a   1.000
_cell.length_b   1.000
_cell.length_c   1.000
_cell.angle_alpha   90.00
_cell.angle_beta   90.00
_cell.angle_gamma   90.00
#
_symmetry.space_group_name_H-M   'P 1'
#
loop_
_entity.id
_entity.type
_entity.pdbx_description
1 polymer ?
#
loop_
_entity_poly.entity_id
_entity_poly.type
_entity_poly.pdbx_seq_one_letter_code
_entity_poly.pdbx_strand_id
1 'polypeptide(L)'
;MASKKMGLEVVSCAIISFSVFLLLASTAQAQSNGVFDVTKYGASKDITEALTNAWKSACASTKASKVLIPSGTYWLQRITLAGPCKAAIKLQVDGILKAPVDPDKLSGGHWVNFRYIDQFTLSGRGTFDGQGKAPSKVKISDVSFKSIRGTSATPVAVRIACSSGFPCQNVKLANINLAYRGPGGPAKSQCSNVKPIISGIMSASGC
;
A
#
# COMPACT_ATOMS: atom_id res chain seq x y z
N MET A 1 -42.70 -40.74 -30.83
CA MET A 1 -42.51 -39.27 -30.71
C MET A 1 -43.82 -38.66 -30.23
N ALA A 2 -43.74 -37.63 -29.37
CA ALA A 2 -44.81 -36.93 -28.65
C ALA A 2 -45.47 -37.67 -27.46
N SER A 3 -44.76 -37.58 -26.33
CA SER A 3 -45.23 -37.62 -24.93
C SER A 3 -46.16 -36.41 -24.68
N LYS A 4 -47.12 -36.34 -23.74
CA LYS A 4 -47.38 -37.10 -22.50
C LYS A 4 -48.79 -36.70 -21.97
N LYS A 5 -49.66 -37.66 -21.66
CA LYS A 5 -50.73 -37.54 -20.63
C LYS A 5 -50.04 -37.71 -19.25
N MET A 6 -50.45 -37.21 -18.09
CA MET A 6 -51.76 -37.19 -17.44
C MET A 6 -51.56 -36.43 -16.11
N GLY A 7 -52.54 -35.66 -15.62
CA GLY A 7 -52.54 -35.12 -14.26
C GLY A 7 -52.99 -36.14 -13.22
N LEU A 8 -52.82 -35.83 -11.93
CA LEU A 8 -53.87 -35.76 -10.88
C LEU A 8 -53.24 -35.55 -9.48
N GLU A 9 -53.97 -34.84 -8.62
CA GLU A 9 -53.61 -34.34 -7.28
C GLU A 9 -53.64 -35.38 -6.11
N VAL A 10 -53.40 -34.85 -4.90
CA VAL A 10 -53.72 -35.30 -3.52
C VAL A 10 -52.70 -36.34 -2.96
N VAL A 11 -52.01 -36.16 -1.82
CA VAL A 11 -52.48 -36.09 -0.42
C VAL A 11 -51.38 -35.57 0.52
N SER A 12 -51.81 -34.78 1.51
CA SER A 12 -51.16 -34.26 2.73
C SER A 12 -50.22 -35.20 3.50
N CYS A 13 -49.11 -34.70 4.05
CA CYS A 13 -48.78 -34.81 5.50
C CYS A 13 -47.46 -34.10 5.84
N ALA A 14 -47.46 -33.33 6.91
CA ALA A 14 -46.30 -32.61 7.41
C ALA A 14 -45.32 -33.53 8.15
N ILE A 15 -44.06 -33.08 8.23
CA ILE A 15 -43.02 -33.45 9.19
C ILE A 15 -42.30 -34.78 8.91
N ILE A 16 -41.06 -34.70 8.42
CA ILE A 16 -39.83 -35.18 9.09
C ILE A 16 -38.60 -34.59 8.36
N SER A 17 -37.89 -33.74 9.10
CA SER A 17 -36.45 -33.55 9.21
C SER A 17 -35.50 -34.10 8.13
N PHE A 18 -34.47 -33.30 7.85
CA PHE A 18 -33.17 -33.69 7.30
C PHE A 18 -33.12 -33.95 5.79
N SER A 19 -32.99 -32.87 5.00
CA SER A 19 -31.94 -32.70 3.98
C SER A 19 -32.30 -31.53 3.04
N VAL A 20 -31.29 -30.75 2.69
CA VAL A 20 -31.31 -29.82 1.54
C VAL A 20 -32.03 -28.48 1.76
N PHE A 21 -31.54 -27.66 2.71
CA PHE A 21 -31.58 -26.20 2.50
C PHE A 21 -30.32 -25.82 1.70
N LEU A 22 -30.47 -25.88 0.38
CA LEU A 22 -29.51 -25.40 -0.61
C LEU A 22 -29.16 -23.92 -0.35
N LEU A 23 -27.86 -23.66 -0.23
CA LEU A 23 -27.18 -22.49 -0.79
C LEU A 23 -27.92 -21.15 -0.68
N LEU A 24 -27.84 -20.50 0.48
CA LEU A 24 -27.76 -19.04 0.45
C LEU A 24 -26.37 -18.67 -0.07
N ALA A 25 -26.39 -18.26 -1.34
CA ALA A 25 -25.28 -17.91 -2.20
C ALA A 25 -24.06 -17.39 -1.42
N SER A 26 -22.97 -18.13 -1.48
CA SER A 26 -21.66 -17.50 -1.49
C SER A 26 -21.69 -16.51 -2.66
N THR A 27 -21.96 -15.24 -2.40
CA THR A 27 -21.46 -14.19 -3.28
C THR A 27 -19.95 -14.18 -3.07
N ALA A 28 -19.27 -15.21 -3.59
CA ALA A 28 -17.92 -15.05 -4.06
C ALA A 28 -18.05 -14.00 -5.14
N GLN A 29 -17.90 -12.72 -4.78
CA GLN A 29 -17.61 -11.70 -5.78
C GLN A 29 -16.34 -12.19 -6.47
N ALA A 30 -16.53 -12.77 -7.65
CA ALA A 30 -15.45 -13.07 -8.58
C ALA A 30 -14.89 -11.73 -9.05
N GLN A 31 -14.11 -11.09 -8.19
CA GLN A 31 -13.53 -9.79 -8.48
C GLN A 31 -12.08 -9.96 -8.90
N SER A 32 -11.94 -9.87 -10.23
CA SER A 32 -10.86 -9.22 -10.99
C SER A 32 -9.45 -9.78 -10.94
N ASN A 33 -8.95 -10.21 -12.11
CA ASN A 33 -7.60 -10.00 -12.68
C ASN A 33 -6.38 -9.97 -11.71
N GLY A 34 -6.45 -10.64 -10.57
CA GLY A 34 -5.46 -10.54 -9.50
C GLY A 34 -5.40 -9.18 -8.80
N VAL A 35 -6.40 -8.28 -8.92
CA VAL A 35 -6.38 -6.95 -8.27
C VAL A 35 -7.47 -6.84 -7.21
N PHE A 36 -7.05 -6.60 -5.97
CA PHE A 36 -7.85 -6.50 -4.76
C PHE A 36 -7.83 -5.04 -4.27
N ASP A 37 -8.74 -4.23 -4.81
CA ASP A 37 -8.87 -2.81 -4.47
C ASP A 37 -9.62 -2.66 -3.15
N VAL A 38 -8.99 -2.03 -2.15
CA VAL A 38 -9.54 -1.82 -0.80
C VAL A 38 -10.88 -1.09 -0.77
N THR A 39 -11.19 -0.26 -1.77
CA THR A 39 -12.50 0.44 -1.87
C THR A 39 -13.66 -0.55 -2.04
N LYS A 40 -13.39 -1.70 -2.66
CA LYS A 40 -14.35 -2.81 -2.82
C LYS A 40 -14.52 -3.62 -1.53
N TYR A 41 -13.65 -3.41 -0.56
CA TYR A 41 -13.70 -3.99 0.78
C TYR A 41 -14.22 -3.00 1.83
N GLY A 42 -14.86 -1.90 1.40
CA GLY A 42 -15.45 -0.91 2.30
C GLY A 42 -14.46 0.10 2.88
N ALA A 43 -13.32 0.34 2.21
CA ALA A 43 -12.37 1.35 2.67
C ALA A 43 -13.05 2.72 2.82
N SER A 44 -12.98 3.25 4.03
CA SER A 44 -13.51 4.57 4.41
C SER A 44 -12.38 5.41 5.03
N LYS A 45 -12.70 6.30 5.97
CA LYS A 45 -11.69 7.08 6.69
C LYS A 45 -10.71 6.20 7.47
N ASP A 46 -11.18 5.14 8.13
CA ASP A 46 -10.32 4.08 8.70
C ASP A 46 -10.29 2.91 7.71
N ILE A 47 -9.11 2.56 7.22
CA ILE A 47 -8.93 1.51 6.21
C ILE A 47 -8.57 0.15 6.82
N THR A 48 -8.39 0.05 8.13
CA THR A 48 -7.77 -1.11 8.78
C THR A 48 -8.49 -2.42 8.44
N GLU A 49 -9.82 -2.44 8.55
CA GLU A 49 -10.63 -3.63 8.25
C GLU A 49 -10.63 -3.96 6.75
N ALA A 50 -10.87 -2.95 5.91
CA ALA A 50 -10.89 -3.11 4.45
C ALA A 50 -9.56 -3.65 3.91
N LEU A 51 -8.44 -3.10 4.40
CA LEU A 51 -7.09 -3.56 4.04
C LEU A 51 -6.83 -4.99 4.53
N THR A 52 -7.26 -5.32 5.75
CA THR A 52 -7.14 -6.68 6.29
C THR A 52 -7.89 -7.68 5.43
N ASN A 53 -9.13 -7.36 5.03
CA ASN A 53 -9.97 -8.24 4.23
C ASN A 53 -9.45 -8.38 2.79
N ALA A 54 -9.05 -7.27 2.16
CA ALA A 54 -8.42 -7.28 0.84
C ALA A 54 -7.13 -8.12 0.83
N TRP A 55 -6.30 -7.98 1.87
CA TRP A 55 -5.08 -8.77 2.01
C TRP A 55 -5.35 -10.26 2.15
N LYS A 56 -6.30 -10.66 3.01
CA LYS A 56 -6.68 -12.08 3.18
C LYS A 56 -7.13 -12.69 1.85
N SER A 57 -8.00 -11.99 1.11
CA SER A 57 -8.45 -12.47 -0.20
C SER A 57 -7.30 -12.56 -1.22
N ALA A 58 -6.43 -11.55 -1.26
CA ALA A 58 -5.28 -11.54 -2.16
C ALA A 58 -4.26 -12.64 -1.84
N CYS A 59 -4.00 -12.89 -0.57
CA CYS A 59 -3.05 -13.89 -0.09
C CYS A 59 -3.55 -15.33 -0.31
N ALA A 60 -4.87 -15.52 -0.35
CA ALA A 60 -5.50 -16.79 -0.70
C ALA A 60 -5.54 -17.09 -2.21
N SER A 61 -5.15 -16.14 -3.06
CA SER A 61 -5.07 -16.30 -4.51
C SER A 61 -3.99 -17.29 -4.91
N THR A 62 -4.32 -18.24 -5.78
CA THR A 62 -3.36 -19.20 -6.37
C THR A 62 -2.54 -18.60 -7.52
N LYS A 63 -2.86 -17.38 -7.95
CA LYS A 63 -2.12 -16.61 -8.95
C LYS A 63 -1.54 -15.34 -8.31
N ALA A 64 -0.50 -14.79 -8.91
CA ALA A 64 0.09 -13.54 -8.48
C ALA A 64 -0.99 -12.45 -8.32
N SER A 65 -0.99 -11.78 -7.17
CA SER A 65 -2.05 -10.85 -6.79
C SER A 65 -1.50 -9.49 -6.36
N LYS A 66 -2.37 -8.48 -6.40
CA LYS A 66 -2.08 -7.10 -6.06
C LYS A 66 -3.19 -6.57 -5.15
N VAL A 67 -2.85 -6.12 -3.95
CA VAL A 67 -3.70 -5.28 -3.12
C VAL A 67 -3.46 -3.82 -3.49
N LEU A 68 -4.49 -3.08 -3.87
CA LEU A 68 -4.39 -1.67 -4.27
C LEU A 68 -5.03 -0.78 -3.20
N ILE A 69 -4.23 0.17 -2.68
CA ILE A 69 -4.69 1.30 -1.89
C ILE A 69 -4.62 2.54 -2.80
N PRO A 70 -5.74 3.04 -3.32
CA PRO A 70 -5.74 4.16 -4.25
C PRO A 70 -5.37 5.47 -3.55
N SER A 71 -5.24 6.53 -4.34
CA SER A 71 -4.99 7.87 -3.82
C SER A 71 -6.10 8.34 -2.88
N GLY A 72 -5.70 8.93 -1.76
CA GLY A 72 -6.58 9.32 -0.67
C GLY A 72 -5.78 9.43 0.63
N THR A 73 -6.39 9.93 1.70
CA THR A 73 -5.79 9.91 3.04
C THR A 73 -6.62 9.01 3.95
N TYR A 74 -5.98 8.00 4.51
CA TYR A 74 -6.62 6.96 5.30
C TYR A 74 -5.96 6.85 6.67
N TRP A 75 -6.76 6.70 7.71
CA TRP A 75 -6.29 6.27 9.02
C TRP A 75 -6.06 4.76 8.95
N LEU A 76 -4.91 4.33 9.45
CA LEU A 76 -4.58 2.92 9.54
C LEU A 76 -4.11 2.66 10.96
N GLN A 77 -4.85 1.82 11.68
CA GLN A 77 -4.44 1.36 13.01
C GLN A 77 -3.27 0.38 12.87
N ARG A 78 -2.84 -0.23 13.98
CA ARG A 78 -1.90 -1.33 13.88
C ARG A 78 -2.46 -2.42 12.97
N ILE A 79 -1.61 -2.91 12.07
CA ILE A 79 -1.97 -4.04 11.22
C ILE A 79 -0.81 -5.03 11.09
N THR A 80 -1.15 -6.31 11.09
CA THR A 80 -0.25 -7.39 10.65
C THR A 80 -0.81 -7.99 9.38
N LEU A 81 -0.08 -7.82 8.28
CA LEU A 81 -0.33 -8.46 7.00
C LEU A 81 0.49 -9.75 6.98
N ALA A 82 -0.18 -10.87 7.26
CA ALA A 82 0.46 -12.17 7.43
C ALA A 82 0.28 -13.06 6.19
N GLY A 83 1.26 -13.92 5.95
CA GLY A 83 1.15 -15.11 5.12
C GLY A 83 1.05 -16.40 5.97
N PRO A 84 1.36 -17.58 5.40
CA PRO A 84 1.89 -17.79 4.06
C PRO A 84 0.85 -17.52 2.97
N CYS A 85 1.27 -16.84 1.89
CA CYS A 85 0.42 -16.62 0.72
C CYS A 85 0.65 -17.72 -0.32
N LYS A 86 -0.41 -18.11 -1.05
CA LYS A 86 -0.33 -19.21 -2.02
C LYS A 86 0.44 -18.86 -3.30
N ALA A 87 0.66 -17.58 -3.55
CA ALA A 87 1.41 -17.04 -4.69
C ALA A 87 2.00 -15.67 -4.34
N ALA A 88 2.81 -15.12 -5.25
CA ALA A 88 3.40 -13.78 -5.10
C ALA A 88 2.33 -12.71 -4.88
N ILE A 89 2.58 -11.79 -3.95
CA ILE A 89 1.64 -10.74 -3.58
C ILE A 89 2.31 -9.37 -3.60
N LYS A 90 1.67 -8.41 -4.26
CA LYS A 90 2.07 -7.01 -4.29
C LYS A 90 1.12 -6.16 -3.44
N LEU A 91 1.66 -5.37 -2.52
CA LEU A 91 0.94 -4.23 -1.95
C LEU A 91 1.29 -2.97 -2.75
N GLN A 92 0.32 -2.39 -3.45
CA GLN A 92 0.47 -1.12 -4.16
C GLN A 92 -0.21 0.00 -3.36
N VAL A 93 0.59 0.88 -2.78
CA VAL A 93 0.13 2.01 -1.96
C VAL A 93 0.30 3.30 -2.75
N ASP A 94 -0.79 3.87 -3.26
CA ASP A 94 -0.82 5.15 -3.95
C ASP A 94 -1.48 6.27 -3.12
N GLY A 95 -2.00 5.95 -1.94
CA GLY A 95 -2.55 6.89 -0.95
C GLY A 95 -1.62 7.17 0.24
N ILE A 96 -2.09 7.99 1.18
CA ILE A 96 -1.41 8.31 2.44
C ILE A 96 -2.09 7.51 3.55
N LEU A 97 -1.33 6.65 4.22
CA LEU A 97 -1.73 5.92 5.41
C LEU A 97 -1.23 6.68 6.62
N LYS A 98 -2.09 6.98 7.59
CA LYS A 98 -1.75 7.72 8.81
C LYS A 98 -1.87 6.84 10.04
N ALA A 99 -0.80 6.74 10.82
CA ALA A 99 -0.77 5.98 12.06
C ALA A 99 -1.65 6.65 13.13
N PRO A 100 -2.09 5.93 14.18
CA PRO A 100 -2.66 6.59 15.35
C PRO A 100 -1.62 7.54 15.98
N VAL A 101 -2.06 8.75 16.36
CA VAL A 101 -1.22 9.74 17.07
C VAL A 101 -0.96 9.31 18.51
N ASP A 102 -1.88 8.51 19.05
CA ASP A 102 -1.82 7.95 20.39
C ASP A 102 -0.87 6.74 20.41
N PRO A 103 0.29 6.82 21.10
CA PRO A 103 1.29 5.75 21.13
C PRO A 103 0.78 4.48 21.83
N ASP A 104 -0.23 4.57 22.69
CA ASP A 104 -0.78 3.41 23.40
C ASP A 104 -1.49 2.45 22.44
N LYS A 105 -2.02 2.99 21.33
CA LYS A 105 -2.58 2.22 20.20
C LYS A 105 -1.51 1.51 19.37
N LEU A 106 -0.23 1.75 19.66
CA LEU A 106 0.95 1.16 19.01
C LEU A 106 1.83 0.37 20.01
N SER A 107 1.28 -0.08 21.14
CA SER A 107 1.94 -0.90 22.18
C SER A 107 2.41 -2.27 21.66
N GLY A 108 3.68 -2.43 21.27
CA GLY A 108 4.19 -3.66 20.61
C GLY A 108 5.25 -3.45 19.52
N GLY A 109 5.81 -2.24 19.41
CA GLY A 109 7.03 -1.97 18.65
C GLY A 109 6.87 -1.83 17.13
N HIS A 110 5.66 -2.01 16.60
CA HIS A 110 5.36 -1.83 15.17
C HIS A 110 3.96 -1.28 14.93
N TRP A 111 3.84 -0.54 13.81
CA TRP A 111 2.58 -0.04 13.28
C TRP A 111 2.06 -0.92 12.14
N VAL A 112 2.89 -1.16 11.12
CA VAL A 112 2.59 -2.07 10.00
C VAL A 112 3.60 -3.20 10.02
N ASN A 113 3.12 -4.43 10.16
CA ASN A 113 3.96 -5.61 10.22
C ASN A 113 3.65 -6.55 9.06
N PHE A 114 4.68 -6.98 8.34
CA PHE A 114 4.60 -7.96 7.26
C PHE A 114 5.24 -9.25 7.77
N ARG A 115 4.46 -10.34 7.87
CA ARG A 115 4.90 -11.54 8.59
C ARG A 115 4.69 -12.82 7.78
N TYR A 116 5.74 -13.64 7.65
CA TYR A 116 5.69 -14.96 6.97
C TYR A 116 5.17 -14.91 5.52
N ILE A 117 5.66 -13.96 4.71
CA ILE A 117 5.23 -13.81 3.32
C ILE A 117 6.41 -14.11 2.40
N ASP A 118 6.21 -15.07 1.49
CA ASP A 118 7.13 -15.33 0.39
C ASP A 118 6.75 -14.50 -0.84
N GLN A 119 7.75 -14.06 -1.62
CA GLN A 119 7.56 -13.28 -2.86
C GLN A 119 6.69 -12.02 -2.67
N PHE A 120 6.96 -11.27 -1.59
CA PHE A 120 6.29 -10.01 -1.29
C PHE A 120 6.91 -8.82 -2.05
N THR A 121 6.07 -7.96 -2.62
CA THR A 121 6.48 -6.66 -3.18
C THR A 121 5.68 -5.51 -2.56
N LEU A 122 6.35 -4.51 -2.00
CA LEU A 122 5.74 -3.22 -1.66
C LEU A 122 6.10 -2.18 -2.73
N SER A 123 5.09 -1.47 -3.26
CA SER A 123 5.30 -0.46 -4.31
C SER A 123 4.23 0.62 -4.26
N GLY A 124 4.34 1.62 -5.12
CA GLY A 124 3.37 2.72 -5.26
C GLY A 124 4.00 4.07 -4.92
N ARG A 125 3.21 5.13 -5.08
CA ARG A 125 3.66 6.53 -4.89
C ARG A 125 3.20 7.13 -3.57
N GLY A 126 2.54 6.33 -2.74
CA GLY A 126 1.91 6.73 -1.49
C GLY A 126 2.89 6.96 -0.34
N THR A 127 2.35 7.12 0.87
CA THR A 127 3.13 7.43 2.07
C THR A 127 2.59 6.69 3.29
N PHE A 128 3.49 6.13 4.10
CA PHE A 128 3.20 5.68 5.45
C PHE A 128 3.60 6.80 6.44
N ASP A 129 2.62 7.58 6.88
CA ASP A 129 2.79 8.67 7.84
C ASP A 129 2.64 8.13 9.27
N GLY A 130 3.78 7.96 9.95
CA GLY A 130 3.85 7.43 11.31
C GLY A 130 3.31 8.35 12.41
N GLN A 131 2.95 9.62 12.10
CA GLN A 131 2.42 10.61 13.04
C GLN A 131 3.13 10.74 14.40
N GLY A 132 4.42 10.38 14.49
CA GLY A 132 5.21 10.52 15.71
C GLY A 132 5.43 11.98 16.08
N LYS A 133 5.12 12.37 17.32
CA LYS A 133 5.34 13.74 17.83
C LYS A 133 6.82 14.10 17.93
N ALA A 134 7.67 13.11 18.19
CA ALA A 134 9.11 13.31 18.30
C ALA A 134 9.78 13.15 16.93
N PRO A 135 10.78 13.99 16.59
CA PRO A 135 11.63 13.77 15.43
C PRO A 135 12.28 12.38 15.50
N SER A 136 12.53 11.76 14.35
CA SER A 136 13.27 10.49 14.28
C SER A 136 14.61 10.61 15.02
N LYS A 137 14.91 9.65 15.89
CA LYS A 137 16.19 9.55 16.62
C LYS A 137 17.30 8.91 15.78
N VAL A 138 17.03 8.59 14.52
CA VAL A 138 18.01 7.99 13.61
C VAL A 138 18.89 9.10 13.04
N LYS A 139 20.20 9.00 13.30
CA LYS A 139 21.20 9.84 12.66
C LYS A 139 21.61 9.22 11.33
N ILE A 140 21.48 9.99 10.25
CA ILE A 140 21.99 9.62 8.93
C ILE A 140 23.27 10.43 8.69
N SER A 141 24.38 9.75 8.43
CA SER A 141 25.62 10.39 8.04
C SER A 141 26.31 9.64 6.90
N ASP A 142 27.22 10.35 6.21
CA ASP A 142 28.17 9.76 5.25
C ASP A 142 27.52 9.07 4.05
N VAL A 143 26.41 9.63 3.57
CA VAL A 143 25.68 9.12 2.40
C VAL A 143 26.19 9.80 1.14
N SER A 144 26.44 9.05 0.07
CA SER A 144 26.82 9.62 -1.22
C SER A 144 25.90 9.15 -2.33
N PHE A 145 25.25 10.08 -3.02
CA PHE A 145 24.54 9.84 -4.27
C PHE A 145 25.40 10.32 -5.43
N LYS A 146 25.76 9.41 -6.35
CA LYS A 146 26.70 9.72 -7.43
C LYS A 146 26.15 9.29 -8.78
N SER A 147 26.41 10.08 -9.82
CA SER A 147 26.21 9.71 -11.23
C SER A 147 24.76 9.34 -11.58
N ILE A 148 23.79 10.07 -11.03
CA ILE A 148 22.37 9.87 -11.34
C ILE A 148 22.02 10.66 -12.60
N ARG A 149 21.43 9.99 -13.60
CA ARG A 149 21.04 10.62 -14.86
C ARG A 149 19.62 10.19 -15.26
N GLY A 150 18.83 11.11 -15.84
CA GLY A 150 17.50 10.77 -16.33
C GLY A 150 16.52 11.93 -16.36
N THR A 151 15.24 11.61 -16.26
CA THR A 151 14.15 12.60 -16.21
C THR A 151 13.28 12.39 -14.97
N SER A 152 12.66 13.47 -14.50
CA SER A 152 11.71 13.45 -13.38
C SER A 152 10.28 13.58 -13.91
N ALA A 153 9.34 12.93 -13.23
CA ALA A 153 7.91 13.10 -13.48
C ALA A 153 7.33 14.36 -12.80
N THR A 154 8.05 14.92 -11.81
CA THR A 154 7.64 16.08 -11.01
C THR A 154 8.69 17.20 -11.03
N PRO A 155 8.30 18.48 -10.79
CA PRO A 155 9.25 19.59 -10.75
C PRO A 155 10.35 19.41 -9.71
N VAL A 156 10.02 18.82 -8.54
CA VAL A 156 11.01 18.44 -7.52
C VAL A 156 11.59 17.09 -7.91
N ALA A 157 12.81 17.09 -8.47
CA ALA A 157 13.51 15.90 -8.94
C ALA A 157 14.40 15.27 -7.86
N VAL A 158 14.86 16.07 -6.89
CA VAL A 158 15.64 15.61 -5.74
C VAL A 158 15.01 16.14 -4.47
N ARG A 159 14.62 15.27 -3.54
CA ARG A 159 14.14 15.68 -2.22
C ARG A 159 14.88 14.93 -1.12
N ILE A 160 15.62 15.64 -0.28
CA ILE A 160 16.34 15.06 0.86
C ILE A 160 15.81 15.72 2.13
N ALA A 161 15.02 14.96 2.89
CA ALA A 161 14.46 15.43 4.15
C ALA A 161 14.99 14.57 5.30
N CYS A 162 15.58 15.22 6.29
CA CYS A 162 16.13 14.60 7.47
C CYS A 162 15.40 15.06 8.73
N SER A 163 15.62 14.33 9.83
CA SER A 163 15.05 14.67 11.14
C SER A 163 15.52 16.06 11.59
N SER A 164 14.59 16.87 12.11
CA SER A 164 14.94 18.16 12.73
C SER A 164 15.72 17.99 14.03
N GLY A 165 15.47 16.90 14.77
CA GLY A 165 16.22 16.57 16.00
C GLY A 165 17.60 15.98 15.72
N PHE A 166 17.75 15.28 14.59
CA PHE A 166 19.02 14.67 14.17
C PHE A 166 19.29 14.96 12.68
N PRO A 167 19.73 16.19 12.34
CA PRO A 167 20.02 16.58 10.96
C PRO A 167 21.05 15.66 10.29
N CYS A 168 20.93 15.44 8.99
CA CYS A 168 21.89 14.60 8.26
C CYS A 168 23.28 15.26 8.19
N GLN A 169 24.34 14.46 8.24
CA GLN A 169 25.73 14.92 8.13
C GLN A 169 26.44 14.25 6.95
N ASN A 170 27.40 14.95 6.33
CA ASN A 170 28.25 14.41 5.26
C ASN A 170 27.48 13.77 4.08
N VAL A 171 26.32 14.31 3.73
CA VAL A 171 25.56 13.89 2.55
C VAL A 171 26.22 14.50 1.32
N LYS A 172 26.64 13.67 0.35
CA LYS A 172 27.30 14.10 -0.88
C LYS A 172 26.39 13.85 -2.09
N LEU A 173 26.22 14.86 -2.93
CA LEU A 173 25.52 14.77 -4.22
C LEU A 173 26.53 15.05 -5.33
N ALA A 174 26.89 14.03 -6.10
CA ALA A 174 27.88 14.16 -7.17
C ALA A 174 27.28 13.79 -8.52
N ASN A 175 27.43 14.65 -9.54
CA ASN A 175 27.04 14.34 -10.92
C ASN A 175 25.57 13.89 -11.07
N ILE A 176 24.64 14.69 -10.55
CA ILE A 176 23.20 14.50 -10.64
C ILE A 176 22.66 15.30 -11.83
N ASN A 177 22.30 14.60 -12.91
CA ASN A 177 21.75 15.18 -14.12
C ASN A 177 20.31 14.69 -14.37
N LEU A 178 19.35 15.32 -13.72
CA LEU A 178 17.93 15.04 -13.89
C LEU A 178 17.24 16.22 -14.58
N ALA A 179 16.47 15.93 -15.64
CA ALA A 179 15.67 16.93 -16.36
C ALA A 179 14.17 16.79 -16.07
N TYR A 180 13.46 17.90 -15.93
CA TYR A 180 12.00 17.95 -15.88
C TYR A 180 11.50 18.76 -17.09
N ARG A 181 10.50 18.26 -17.80
CA ARG A 181 9.96 18.84 -19.05
C ARG A 181 8.50 19.27 -18.96
N GLY A 182 7.92 19.25 -17.76
CA GLY A 182 6.52 19.61 -17.54
C GLY A 182 6.32 21.09 -17.18
N PRO A 183 5.06 21.51 -16.97
CA PRO A 183 4.76 22.84 -16.47
C PRO A 183 5.35 23.02 -15.06
N GLY A 184 6.12 24.09 -14.84
CA GLY A 184 6.77 24.36 -13.54
C GLY A 184 8.26 24.74 -13.60
N GLY A 185 8.84 24.76 -14.80
CA GLY A 185 10.23 25.17 -15.04
C GLY A 185 11.22 24.00 -15.02
N PRO A 186 12.53 24.25 -14.88
CA PRO A 186 13.53 23.20 -14.82
C PRO A 186 13.37 22.33 -13.56
N ALA A 187 14.08 21.20 -13.52
CA ALA A 187 14.12 20.33 -12.35
C ALA A 187 14.63 21.11 -11.13
N LYS A 188 14.03 20.85 -9.97
CA LYS A 188 14.36 21.49 -8.68
C LYS A 188 14.78 20.45 -7.64
N SER A 189 15.54 20.89 -6.67
CA SER A 189 15.88 20.12 -5.48
C SER A 189 15.28 20.76 -4.22
N GLN A 190 14.99 19.96 -3.21
CA GLN A 190 14.46 20.40 -1.92
C GLN A 190 15.18 19.68 -0.79
N CYS A 191 15.72 20.45 0.15
CA CYS A 191 16.45 19.94 1.31
C CYS A 191 15.82 20.39 2.61
N SER A 192 15.76 19.50 3.60
CA SER A 192 15.29 19.82 4.95
C SER A 192 16.18 19.13 5.98
N ASN A 193 16.72 19.91 6.92
CA ASN A 193 17.64 19.43 7.97
C ASN A 193 18.88 18.69 7.41
N VAL A 194 19.37 19.15 6.26
CA VAL A 194 20.56 18.62 5.58
C VAL A 194 21.19 19.72 4.75
N LYS A 195 22.52 19.77 4.74
CA LYS A 195 23.32 20.62 3.85
C LYS A 195 24.22 19.71 3.02
N PRO A 196 23.79 19.30 1.81
CA PRO A 196 24.56 18.37 1.01
C PRO A 196 25.82 19.05 0.46
N ILE A 197 26.91 18.28 0.36
CA ILE A 197 28.11 18.66 -0.36
C ILE A 197 27.88 18.32 -1.83
N ILE A 198 27.78 19.34 -2.67
CA ILE A 198 27.56 19.17 -4.11
C ILE A 198 28.90 19.14 -4.85
N SER A 199 29.08 18.18 -5.75
CA SER A 199 30.25 18.11 -6.63
C SER A 199 29.90 17.74 -8.07
N GLY A 200 30.59 18.36 -9.03
CA GLY A 200 30.30 18.16 -10.45
C GLY A 200 28.92 18.70 -10.86
N ILE A 201 28.20 17.97 -11.71
CA ILE A 201 26.93 18.43 -12.29
C ILE A 201 25.79 18.32 -11.25
N MET A 202 24.99 19.37 -11.11
CA MET A 202 23.71 19.36 -10.38
C MET A 202 22.66 20.11 -11.19
N SER A 203 21.89 19.38 -12.01
CA SER A 203 20.88 19.99 -12.89
C SER A 203 19.62 20.47 -12.16
N ALA A 204 19.41 20.02 -10.91
CA ALA A 204 18.25 20.36 -10.11
C ALA A 204 18.62 21.34 -8.98
N SER A 205 18.20 22.61 -9.09
CA SER A 205 18.53 23.67 -8.12
C SER A 205 17.52 23.77 -6.97
N GLY A 206 17.97 24.12 -5.76
CA GLY A 206 17.07 24.43 -4.63
C GLY A 206 17.52 23.88 -3.27
N CYS A 207 18.41 22.89 -3.28
CA CYS A 207 19.52 22.82 -2.35
C CYS A 207 20.74 23.51 -3.02
#